data_AF-A0A6P3FFT2-F1
#
_entry.id   AF-A0A6P3FFT2-F1
#
_cell.length_a   1.000
_cell.length_b   1.000
_cell.length_c   1.000
_cell.angle_alpha   90.00
_cell.angle_beta   90.00
_cell.angle_gamma   90.00
#
_symmetry.space_group_name_H-M   'P 1'
#
loop_
_entity.id
_entity.type
_entity.pdbx_description
1 polymer ?
#
loop_
_entity_poly.entity_id
_entity_poly.type
_entity_poly.pdbx_seq_one_letter_code
_entity_poly.pdbx_strand_id
1 'polypeptide(L)'
;MERGKGLAGLILVVILLQGTKAQEKLEKDLLQVDDKREDGSVLLLCNLEDKNITWFKDGSRISSIDSNKNTWNLGSSTKDPQGTYQCQTEKQTSEKLQVYYRMCQNCIELSPDTISGFIFVELISTFFLAVGVYFIAGQDGVRHSRASDKQTLLPNDQLYQPLKEREDDQYSHLQGNKLRK
;
A
#
# COMPACT_ATOMS: atom_id res chain seq x y z
N MET A 1 32.12 -5.93 -53.45
CA MET A 1 32.05 -6.72 -52.20
C MET A 1 31.01 -6.08 -51.30
N GLU A 2 29.76 -6.58 -51.20
CA GLU A 2 28.83 -6.11 -50.13
C GLU A 2 27.49 -6.85 -50.05
N ARG A 3 27.13 -7.70 -51.03
CA ARG A 3 25.83 -8.40 -51.05
C ARG A 3 25.75 -9.65 -50.14
N GLY A 4 26.88 -10.14 -49.63
CA GLY A 4 26.95 -11.35 -48.80
C GLY A 4 26.90 -11.13 -47.29
N LYS A 5 27.07 -9.88 -46.82
CA LYS A 5 27.14 -9.58 -45.37
C LYS A 5 25.75 -9.46 -44.73
N GLY A 6 24.73 -9.04 -45.48
CA GLY A 6 23.35 -8.91 -44.98
C GLY A 6 22.66 -10.25 -44.71
N LEU A 7 22.94 -11.27 -45.53
CA LEU A 7 22.35 -12.61 -45.36
C LEU A 7 22.87 -13.33 -44.12
N ALA A 8 24.17 -13.20 -43.83
CA ALA A 8 24.76 -13.78 -42.62
C ALA A 8 24.18 -13.15 -41.33
N GLY A 9 23.91 -11.84 -41.35
CA GLY A 9 23.27 -11.13 -40.24
C GLY A 9 21.82 -11.57 -40.00
N LEU A 10 21.03 -11.74 -41.07
CA LEU A 10 19.64 -12.18 -40.97
C LEU A 10 19.52 -13.62 -40.44
N ILE A 11 20.43 -14.52 -40.84
CA ILE A 11 20.43 -15.92 -40.34
C ILE A 11 20.74 -15.95 -38.83
N LEU A 12 21.64 -15.10 -38.35
CA LEU A 12 22.01 -15.04 -36.94
C LEU A 12 20.86 -14.54 -36.04
N VAL A 13 20.06 -13.59 -36.53
CA VAL A 13 18.87 -13.08 -35.83
C VAL A 13 17.77 -14.14 -35.73
N VAL A 14 17.58 -14.95 -36.77
CA VAL A 14 16.57 -16.04 -36.76
C VAL A 14 16.93 -17.14 -35.77
N ILE A 15 18.22 -17.49 -35.64
CA ILE A 15 18.68 -18.50 -34.68
C ILE A 15 18.54 -18.00 -33.23
N LEU A 16 18.74 -16.70 -32.97
CA LEU A 16 18.56 -16.10 -31.63
C LEU A 16 17.08 -15.97 -31.23
N LEU A 17 16.16 -15.82 -32.19
CA LEU A 17 14.71 -15.75 -31.93
C LEU A 17 14.08 -17.13 -31.70
N GLN A 18 14.69 -18.20 -32.20
CA GLN A 18 14.29 -19.57 -31.90
C GLN A 18 14.92 -19.98 -30.55
N GLY A 19 14.37 -19.45 -29.47
CA GLY A 19 14.67 -19.92 -28.13
C GLY A 19 14.53 -21.44 -28.07
N THR A 20 15.57 -22.12 -27.60
CA THR A 20 15.54 -23.56 -27.35
C THR A 20 14.43 -23.84 -26.36
N LYS A 21 13.29 -24.37 -26.84
CA LYS A 21 12.29 -24.94 -25.96
C LYS A 21 12.95 -26.13 -25.28
N ALA A 22 13.09 -26.07 -23.95
CA ALA A 22 13.48 -27.23 -23.18
C ALA A 22 12.51 -28.36 -23.52
N GLN A 23 13.03 -29.45 -24.07
CA GLN A 23 12.27 -30.63 -24.35
C GLN A 23 11.81 -31.18 -23.00
N GLU A 24 10.53 -30.97 -22.68
CA GLU A 24 9.86 -31.61 -21.55
C GLU A 24 9.88 -33.11 -21.86
N LYS A 25 10.93 -33.78 -21.38
CA LYS A 25 11.07 -35.21 -21.50
C LYS A 25 9.89 -35.77 -20.72
N LEU A 26 8.96 -36.39 -21.42
CA LEU A 26 7.82 -37.13 -20.86
C LEU A 26 8.36 -38.38 -20.14
N GLU A 27 9.18 -38.16 -19.12
CA GLU A 27 9.52 -39.09 -18.09
C GLU A 27 8.29 -39.12 -17.18
N LYS A 28 7.74 -40.30 -16.90
CA LYS A 28 6.58 -40.40 -16.01
C LYS A 28 6.96 -39.74 -14.69
N ASP A 29 6.37 -38.58 -14.40
CA ASP A 29 6.74 -37.82 -13.23
C ASP A 29 6.27 -38.60 -11.99
N LEU A 30 7.20 -39.33 -11.39
CA LEU A 30 6.96 -40.22 -10.26
C LEU A 30 6.63 -39.43 -8.99
N LEU A 31 6.99 -38.14 -8.98
CA LEU A 31 6.76 -37.21 -7.89
C LEU A 31 5.92 -36.04 -8.41
N GLN A 32 4.76 -35.79 -7.80
CA GLN A 32 3.86 -34.70 -8.17
C GLN A 32 3.60 -33.78 -6.99
N VAL A 33 3.32 -32.51 -7.29
CA VAL A 33 2.93 -31.51 -6.29
C VAL A 33 1.43 -31.26 -6.41
N ASP A 34 0.72 -31.40 -5.30
CA ASP A 34 -0.69 -31.03 -5.17
C ASP A 34 -0.79 -29.77 -4.30
N ASP A 35 -1.09 -28.64 -4.94
CA ASP A 35 -1.13 -27.30 -4.36
C ASP A 35 -2.53 -26.65 -4.40
N LYS A 36 -3.52 -27.31 -5.04
CA LYS A 36 -4.86 -26.74 -5.30
C LYS A 36 -5.85 -26.90 -4.15
N ARG A 37 -5.35 -27.12 -2.94
CA ARG A 37 -6.18 -27.49 -1.79
C ARG A 37 -6.74 -26.25 -1.11
N GLU A 38 -8.01 -26.30 -0.70
CA GLU A 38 -8.71 -25.15 -0.08
C GLU A 38 -8.05 -24.68 1.23
N ASP A 39 -7.34 -25.57 1.93
CA ASP A 39 -6.60 -25.27 3.17
C ASP A 39 -5.25 -24.56 2.93
N GLY A 40 -4.86 -24.35 1.65
CA GLY A 40 -3.60 -23.76 1.27
C GLY A 40 -2.38 -24.61 1.64
N SER A 41 -2.58 -25.90 1.96
CA SER A 41 -1.51 -26.85 2.24
C SER A 41 -0.94 -27.43 0.94
N VAL A 42 0.36 -27.70 0.95
CA VAL A 42 1.06 -28.31 -0.17
C VAL A 42 1.38 -29.76 0.16
N LEU A 43 0.98 -30.67 -0.71
CA LEU A 43 1.23 -32.09 -0.60
C LEU A 43 2.14 -32.56 -1.74
N LEU A 44 3.04 -33.49 -1.43
CA LEU A 44 3.78 -34.24 -2.43
C LEU A 44 3.17 -35.62 -2.58
N LEU A 45 2.97 -36.05 -3.82
CA LEU A 45 2.43 -37.36 -4.17
C LEU A 45 3.54 -38.19 -4.81
N CYS A 46 3.74 -39.40 -4.30
CA CYS A 46 4.65 -40.38 -4.87
C CYS A 46 3.85 -41.49 -5.55
N ASN A 47 3.97 -41.59 -6.87
CA ASN A 47 3.24 -42.53 -7.73
C ASN A 47 3.95 -43.89 -7.87
N LEU A 48 4.73 -44.29 -6.87
CA LEU A 48 5.34 -45.61 -6.81
C LEU A 48 4.32 -46.65 -6.35
N GLU A 49 4.22 -47.76 -7.07
CA GLU A 49 3.22 -48.83 -6.84
C GLU A 49 3.46 -49.63 -5.54
N ASP A 50 4.60 -49.43 -4.87
CA ASP A 50 5.02 -50.21 -3.72
C ASP A 50 4.54 -49.63 -2.36
N LYS A 51 4.26 -50.51 -1.39
CA LYS A 51 3.74 -50.17 -0.05
C LYS A 51 4.77 -49.62 0.93
N ASN A 52 6.05 -49.52 0.56
CA ASN A 52 7.13 -49.12 1.48
C ASN A 52 7.91 -47.92 0.93
N ILE A 53 7.26 -46.77 0.90
CA ILE A 53 7.87 -45.52 0.43
C ILE A 53 8.64 -44.87 1.57
N THR A 54 9.90 -44.57 1.29
CA THR A 54 10.78 -43.77 2.14
C THR A 54 10.97 -42.39 1.51
N TRP A 55 10.82 -41.36 2.33
CA TRP A 55 10.94 -39.98 1.88
C TRP A 55 12.30 -39.41 2.26
N PHE A 56 12.84 -38.60 1.36
CA PHE A 56 14.09 -37.89 1.55
C PHE A 56 13.89 -36.39 1.31
N LYS A 57 14.45 -35.59 2.21
CA LYS A 57 14.58 -34.14 2.08
C LYS A 57 16.06 -33.77 2.11
N ASP A 58 16.53 -33.11 1.06
CA ASP A 58 17.92 -32.64 0.92
C ASP A 58 18.96 -33.77 1.15
N GLY A 59 18.60 -34.99 0.74
CA GLY A 59 19.42 -36.20 0.92
C GLY A 59 19.31 -36.87 2.29
N SER A 60 18.62 -36.28 3.26
CA SER A 60 18.35 -36.88 4.57
C SER A 60 17.01 -37.63 4.58
N ARG A 61 16.96 -38.79 5.24
CA ARG A 61 15.72 -39.55 5.40
C ARG A 61 14.80 -38.83 6.38
N ILE A 62 13.56 -38.59 5.98
CA ILE A 62 12.49 -38.03 6.81
C ILE A 62 11.47 -39.12 7.17
N SER A 63 11.10 -39.20 8.44
CA SER A 63 10.15 -40.21 8.95
C SER A 63 8.71 -39.75 8.75
N SER A 64 7.89 -40.56 8.09
CA SER A 64 6.44 -40.33 8.02
C SER A 64 5.79 -40.67 9.35
N ILE A 65 5.12 -39.70 9.97
CA ILE A 65 4.39 -39.86 11.23
C ILE A 65 2.92 -40.28 10.97
N ASP A 66 2.39 -40.10 9.75
CA ASP A 66 0.97 -40.25 9.46
C ASP A 66 0.60 -41.17 8.28
N SER A 67 -0.70 -41.48 8.24
CA SER A 67 -1.40 -42.69 7.78
C SER A 67 -1.41 -43.03 6.28
N ASN A 68 -0.87 -42.18 5.41
CA ASN A 68 -0.76 -42.46 3.96
C ASN A 68 0.70 -42.35 3.49
N LYS A 69 1.33 -43.51 3.24
CA LYS A 69 2.76 -43.58 2.88
C LYS A 69 3.13 -42.88 1.56
N ASN A 70 2.17 -42.75 0.64
CA ASN A 70 2.39 -42.17 -0.69
C ASN A 70 2.31 -40.64 -0.71
N THR A 71 1.92 -39.99 0.40
CA THR A 71 1.72 -38.54 0.44
C THR A 71 2.58 -37.92 1.52
N TRP A 72 3.31 -36.85 1.19
CA TRP A 72 4.09 -36.08 2.17
C TRP A 72 3.54 -34.66 2.28
N ASN A 73 3.17 -34.25 3.50
CA ASN A 73 2.63 -32.91 3.75
C ASN A 73 3.76 -31.91 4.05
N LEU A 74 3.87 -30.86 3.24
CA LEU A 74 4.84 -29.76 3.41
C LEU A 74 4.31 -28.65 4.33
N GLY A 75 3.05 -28.73 4.73
CA GLY A 75 2.35 -27.70 5.50
C GLY A 75 1.77 -26.61 4.59
N SER A 76 1.44 -25.46 5.20
CA SER A 76 0.90 -24.32 4.45
C SER A 76 1.92 -23.76 3.47
N SER A 77 1.47 -23.52 2.24
CA SER A 77 2.21 -22.79 1.20
C SER A 77 2.73 -21.43 1.68
N THR A 78 2.02 -20.79 2.60
CA THR A 78 2.38 -19.48 3.17
C THR A 78 3.64 -19.50 4.04
N LYS A 79 4.12 -20.67 4.45
CA LYS A 79 5.37 -20.84 5.21
C LYS A 79 6.60 -20.98 4.30
N ASP A 80 6.43 -20.76 3.00
CA ASP A 80 7.49 -20.88 2.00
C ASP A 80 8.25 -22.20 2.10
N PRO A 81 7.57 -23.36 1.96
CA PRO A 81 8.24 -24.65 1.98
C PRO A 81 9.26 -24.73 0.83
N GLN A 82 10.51 -24.97 1.20
CA GLN A 82 11.64 -25.11 0.27
C GLN A 82 12.44 -26.37 0.58
N GLY A 83 13.02 -26.96 -0.46
CA GLY A 83 13.93 -28.09 -0.36
C GLY A 83 13.86 -29.02 -1.56
N THR A 84 14.80 -29.97 -1.60
CA THR A 84 14.82 -31.02 -2.63
C THR A 84 14.22 -32.29 -2.05
N TYR A 85 13.17 -32.79 -2.69
CA TYR A 85 12.43 -33.96 -2.25
C TYR A 85 12.65 -35.14 -3.19
N GLN A 86 12.67 -36.33 -2.62
CA GLN A 86 12.79 -37.58 -3.35
C GLN A 86 12.03 -38.67 -2.59
N CYS A 87 11.31 -39.52 -3.31
CA CYS A 87 10.73 -40.72 -2.75
C CYS A 87 11.44 -41.96 -3.30
N GLN A 88 11.68 -42.93 -2.43
CA GLN A 88 12.39 -44.15 -2.77
C GLN A 88 11.64 -45.35 -2.20
N THR A 89 11.57 -46.41 -3.00
CA THR A 89 11.19 -47.75 -2.56
C THR A 89 12.34 -48.73 -2.79
N GLU A 90 12.18 -49.97 -2.35
CA GLU A 90 13.20 -51.03 -2.49
C GLU A 90 13.58 -51.29 -3.96
N LYS A 91 12.65 -51.09 -4.90
CA LYS A 91 12.84 -51.39 -6.33
C LYS A 91 13.13 -50.16 -7.19
N GLN A 92 12.61 -49.00 -6.81
CA GLN A 92 12.62 -47.81 -7.65
C GLN A 92 12.83 -46.55 -6.81
N THR A 93 13.55 -45.59 -7.39
CA THR A 93 13.80 -44.28 -6.80
C THR A 93 13.25 -43.22 -7.75
N SER A 94 12.51 -42.24 -7.23
CA SER A 94 12.06 -41.09 -8.02
C SER A 94 13.23 -40.19 -8.38
N GLU A 95 13.04 -39.35 -9.41
CA GLU A 95 13.90 -38.20 -9.61
C GLU A 95 13.76 -37.21 -8.45
N LYS A 96 14.75 -36.33 -8.32
CA LYS A 96 14.78 -35.28 -7.30
C LYS A 96 13.91 -34.12 -7.77
N LEU A 97 12.94 -33.73 -6.95
CA LEU A 97 12.11 -32.55 -7.19
C LEU A 97 12.55 -31.40 -6.31
N GLN A 98 12.92 -30.28 -6.91
CA GLN A 98 13.21 -29.06 -6.17
C GLN A 98 11.93 -28.26 -5.97
N VAL A 99 11.47 -28.16 -4.72
CA VAL A 99 10.32 -27.36 -4.34
C VAL A 99 10.80 -25.98 -3.91
N TYR A 100 10.25 -24.94 -4.54
CA TYR A 100 10.55 -23.55 -4.21
C TYR A 100 9.27 -22.73 -4.15
N TYR A 101 8.72 -22.57 -2.95
CA TYR A 101 7.64 -21.64 -2.70
C TYR A 101 8.20 -20.30 -2.23
N ARG A 102 7.63 -19.23 -2.80
CA ARG A 102 7.82 -17.85 -2.35
C ARG A 102 6.45 -17.18 -2.37
N MET A 103 5.72 -17.37 -1.29
CA MET A 103 4.46 -16.72 -1.03
C MET A 103 4.69 -15.32 -0.47
N CYS A 104 3.71 -14.48 -0.73
CA CYS A 104 3.79 -13.05 -0.56
C CYS A 104 2.60 -12.65 0.32
N GLN A 105 2.65 -12.94 1.63
CA GLN A 105 1.50 -12.78 2.55
C GLN A 105 0.92 -11.36 2.53
N ASN A 106 1.74 -10.34 2.25
CA ASN A 106 1.33 -8.93 2.22
C ASN A 106 1.63 -8.25 0.87
N CYS A 107 1.79 -9.01 -0.22
CA CYS A 107 2.04 -8.37 -1.51
C CYS A 107 0.71 -7.98 -2.13
N ILE A 108 0.53 -6.68 -2.34
CA ILE A 108 -0.61 -6.14 -3.08
C ILE A 108 -0.25 -6.23 -4.55
N GLU A 109 -1.12 -6.85 -5.34
CA GLU A 109 -1.00 -6.80 -6.79
C GLU A 109 -1.27 -5.36 -7.24
N LEU A 110 -0.21 -4.68 -7.69
CA LEU A 110 -0.29 -3.31 -8.17
C LEU A 110 -0.76 -3.32 -9.63
N SER A 111 -2.07 -3.43 -9.81
CA SER A 111 -2.72 -3.33 -11.12
C SER A 111 -2.98 -1.88 -11.51
N PRO A 112 -3.06 -1.55 -12.82
CA PRO A 112 -3.46 -0.21 -13.25
C PRO A 112 -4.78 0.24 -12.62
N ASP A 113 -5.72 -0.68 -12.42
CA ASP A 113 -7.04 -0.43 -11.82
C ASP A 113 -6.93 -0.04 -10.34
N THR A 114 -6.15 -0.78 -9.54
CA THR A 114 -5.92 -0.45 -8.12
C THR A 114 -5.20 0.89 -7.96
N ILE A 115 -4.18 1.14 -8.78
CA ILE A 115 -3.47 2.43 -8.80
C ILE A 115 -4.42 3.57 -9.15
N SER A 116 -5.28 3.38 -10.16
CA SER A 116 -6.26 4.39 -10.57
C SER A 116 -7.28 4.67 -9.45
N GLY A 117 -7.69 3.64 -8.72
CA GLY A 117 -8.59 3.75 -7.57
C GLY A 117 -7.98 4.57 -6.44
N PHE A 118 -6.71 4.31 -6.08
CA PHE A 118 -6.02 5.09 -5.06
C PHE A 118 -5.92 6.57 -5.44
N ILE A 119 -5.56 6.88 -6.68
CA ILE A 119 -5.48 8.25 -7.16
C ILE A 119 -6.86 8.93 -7.12
N PHE A 120 -7.91 8.23 -7.57
CA PHE A 120 -9.26 8.78 -7.60
C PHE A 120 -9.80 9.11 -6.20
N VAL A 121 -9.62 8.20 -5.24
CA VAL A 121 -10.02 8.42 -3.84
C VAL A 121 -9.23 9.58 -3.23
N GLU A 122 -7.93 9.66 -3.49
CA GLU A 122 -7.07 10.74 -2.98
C GLU A 122 -7.51 12.12 -3.50
N LEU A 123 -7.85 12.20 -4.79
CA LEU A 123 -8.35 13.43 -5.42
C LEU A 123 -9.67 13.89 -4.80
N ILE A 124 -10.61 12.96 -4.61
CA ILE A 124 -11.91 13.27 -4.01
C ILE A 124 -11.76 13.69 -2.55
N SER A 125 -10.95 12.96 -1.77
CA SER A 125 -10.66 13.26 -0.37
C SER A 125 -10.09 14.67 -0.22
N THR A 126 -9.05 14.99 -1.00
CA THR A 126 -8.39 16.29 -0.99
C THR A 126 -9.37 17.40 -1.42
N PHE A 127 -10.22 17.15 -2.41
CA PHE A 127 -11.23 18.12 -2.84
C PHE A 127 -12.23 18.45 -1.73
N PHE A 128 -12.75 17.44 -1.03
CA PHE A 128 -13.67 17.68 0.09
C PHE A 128 -13.00 18.44 1.24
N LEU A 129 -11.75 18.12 1.56
CA LEU A 129 -10.98 18.87 2.56
C LEU A 129 -10.79 20.34 2.13
N ALA A 130 -10.44 20.57 0.87
CA ALA A 130 -10.26 21.93 0.33
C ALA A 130 -11.57 22.74 0.38
N VAL A 131 -12.70 22.15 -0.01
CA VAL A 131 -14.02 22.79 0.07
C VAL A 131 -14.41 23.06 1.53
N GLY A 132 -14.14 22.12 2.44
CA GLY A 132 -14.39 22.30 3.87
C GLY A 132 -13.61 23.49 4.45
N VAL A 133 -12.31 23.57 4.18
CA VAL A 133 -11.45 24.69 4.59
C VAL A 133 -11.93 26.00 3.96
N TYR A 134 -12.30 25.98 2.67
CA TYR A 134 -12.82 27.15 1.98
C TYR A 134 -14.08 27.71 2.65
N PHE A 135 -15.03 26.85 3.05
CA PHE A 135 -16.24 27.30 3.75
C PHE A 135 -15.95 27.82 5.17
N ILE A 136 -15.01 27.21 5.89
CA ILE A 136 -14.62 27.67 7.23
C ILE A 136 -13.94 29.04 7.15
N ALA A 137 -12.94 29.20 6.27
CA ALA A 137 -12.23 30.48 6.11
C ALA A 137 -13.09 31.57 5.42
N GLY A 138 -14.05 31.17 4.59
CA GLY A 138 -14.98 32.10 3.92
C GLY A 138 -16.07 32.65 4.84
N GLN A 139 -16.31 32.05 6.00
CA GLN A 139 -17.30 32.53 6.99
C GLN A 139 -16.84 33.75 7.78
N ASP A 140 -15.56 34.12 7.73
CA ASP A 140 -15.03 35.32 8.42
C ASP A 140 -15.44 36.65 7.75
N GLY A 141 -16.17 36.61 6.63
CA GLY A 141 -16.46 37.80 5.80
C GLY A 141 -17.82 38.47 5.95
N VAL A 142 -18.86 37.85 6.51
CA VAL A 142 -20.23 38.42 6.43
C VAL A 142 -21.04 38.21 7.71
N ARG A 143 -21.22 39.32 8.43
CA ARG A 143 -22.10 39.58 9.58
C ARG A 143 -21.58 39.14 10.94
N HIS A 144 -20.60 39.89 11.43
CA HIS A 144 -20.80 40.45 12.77
C HIS A 144 -22.10 41.26 12.72
N SER A 145 -23.18 40.67 13.22
CA SER A 145 -24.29 41.44 13.75
C SER A 145 -23.68 42.46 14.69
N ARG A 146 -23.50 43.68 14.19
CA ARG A 146 -23.18 44.86 14.97
C ARG A 146 -24.42 45.22 15.79
N ALA A 147 -24.85 44.28 16.62
CA ALA A 147 -25.82 44.45 17.68
C ALA A 147 -25.02 44.80 18.95
N SER A 148 -24.20 45.84 18.84
CA SER A 148 -23.60 46.49 19.98
C SER A 148 -23.22 47.88 19.50
N ASP A 149 -23.78 48.87 20.17
CA ASP A 149 -23.44 50.29 20.04
C ASP A 149 -24.10 51.08 18.90
N LYS A 150 -25.41 50.85 18.70
CA LYS A 150 -26.30 52.02 18.64
C LYS A 150 -27.11 52.02 19.92
N GLN A 151 -26.54 52.60 20.95
CA GLN A 151 -27.31 53.09 22.08
C GLN A 151 -28.41 53.97 21.47
N THR A 152 -29.67 53.52 21.54
CA THR A 152 -30.82 54.33 21.17
C THR A 152 -30.79 55.56 22.06
N LEU A 153 -30.21 56.66 21.56
CA LEU A 153 -30.25 57.95 22.21
C LEU A 153 -31.73 58.25 22.43
N LEU A 154 -32.16 58.31 23.70
CA LEU A 154 -33.46 58.90 24.02
C LEU A 154 -33.52 60.26 23.33
N PRO A 155 -34.58 60.60 22.61
CA PRO A 155 -34.77 61.95 22.10
C PRO A 155 -34.96 62.86 23.33
N ASN A 156 -33.86 63.35 23.87
CA ASN A 156 -33.85 64.32 24.94
C ASN A 156 -34.00 65.69 24.29
N ASP A 157 -35.24 66.12 24.07
CA ASP A 157 -35.53 67.34 23.33
C ASP A 157 -35.17 68.65 24.06
N GLN A 158 -34.82 68.65 25.36
CA GLN A 158 -34.56 69.91 26.08
C GLN A 158 -33.69 69.80 27.35
N LEU A 159 -32.38 69.51 27.28
CA LEU A 159 -31.52 69.76 28.46
C LEU A 159 -30.02 69.97 28.22
N TYR A 160 -29.63 70.60 27.11
CA TYR A 160 -28.32 71.28 27.10
C TYR A 160 -28.53 72.74 27.40
N GLN A 161 -28.07 73.14 28.59
CA GLN A 161 -28.01 74.53 29.01
C GLN A 161 -26.97 75.24 28.12
N PRO A 162 -27.34 76.30 27.38
CA PRO A 162 -26.37 77.01 26.55
C PRO A 162 -25.27 77.60 27.42
N LEU A 163 -24.02 77.42 27.00
CA LEU A 163 -22.85 77.97 27.67
C LEU A 163 -22.98 79.50 27.72
N LYS A 164 -23.18 80.04 28.92
CA LYS A 164 -23.14 81.49 29.18
C LYS A 164 -21.70 81.96 29.01
N GLU A 165 -21.54 83.14 28.40
CA GLU A 165 -20.26 83.81 28.26
C GLU A 165 -19.62 83.96 29.65
N ARG A 166 -18.39 83.45 29.79
CA ARG A 166 -17.70 83.23 31.06
C ARG A 166 -17.39 84.58 31.72
N GLU A 167 -18.08 84.90 32.80
CA GLU A 167 -17.67 85.95 33.73
C GLU A 167 -16.32 85.55 34.36
N ASP A 168 -15.40 86.51 34.45
CA ASP A 168 -14.00 86.32 34.81
C ASP A 168 -13.88 86.07 36.33
N ASP A 169 -14.25 84.87 36.77
CA ASP A 169 -14.27 84.50 38.18
C ASP A 169 -12.86 84.35 38.76
N GLN A 170 -12.73 84.76 40.02
CA GLN A 170 -11.51 84.91 40.83
C GLN A 170 -10.57 83.68 40.90
N TYR A 171 -11.01 82.52 40.42
CA TYR A 171 -10.23 81.28 40.32
C TYR A 171 -9.59 81.05 38.93
N SER A 172 -9.82 81.95 37.95
CA SER A 172 -9.21 81.91 36.61
C SER A 172 -7.72 82.29 36.60
N HIS A 173 -7.22 82.90 37.69
CA HIS A 173 -5.86 83.46 37.78
C HIS A 173 -4.84 82.58 38.51
N LEU A 174 -5.10 81.28 38.71
CA LEU A 174 -4.07 80.37 39.22
C LEU A 174 -3.06 80.03 38.11
N GLN A 175 -2.21 81.01 37.84
CA GLN A 175 -1.10 80.94 36.90
C GLN A 175 -0.08 79.90 37.39
N GLY A 176 0.16 78.91 36.54
CA GLY A 176 1.19 77.90 36.72
C GLY A 176 2.59 78.53 36.91
N ASN A 177 3.36 77.87 37.78
CA ASN A 177 4.74 78.16 38.14
C ASN A 177 5.60 78.74 37.00
N LYS A 178 6.23 79.89 37.25
CA LYS A 178 7.36 80.41 36.47
C LYS A 178 8.68 80.29 37.24
N LEU A 179 9.73 80.02 36.45
CA LEU A 179 11.10 79.62 36.77
C LEU A 179 11.92 80.53 37.72
N ARG A 180 12.89 79.88 38.39
CA ARG A 180 14.02 80.34 39.24
C ARG A 180 14.79 81.59 38.79
N LYS A 181 15.31 82.34 39.79
CA LYS A 181 16.72 82.79 39.85
C LYS A 181 17.23 82.71 41.29
#